data_AF-A0A7W7KDY6-F1
#
_entry.id   AF-A0A7W7KDY6-F1
#
_cell.length_a   1.000
_cell.length_b   1.000
_cell.length_c   1.000
_cell.angle_alpha   90.00
_cell.angle_beta   90.00
_cell.angle_gamma   90.00
#
_symmetry.space_group_name_H-M   'P 1'
#
loop_
_entity.id
_entity.type
_entity.pdbx_description
1 polymer ?
#
loop_
_entity_poly.entity_id
_entity_poly.type
_entity_poly.pdbx_seq_one_letter_code
_entity_poly.pdbx_strand_id
1 'polypeptide(L)' 'MTDLFSSFAAVDTGEDMIAAEIAAGTVDRKLLNEVMTRVCGASDATGAWTQRDSFELLERGLEHFHDGRNRRGIPIEPIV' A
#
# COMPACT_ATOMS: atom_id res chain seq x y z
N MET A 1 -7.22 -20.80 2.61
CA MET A 1 -6.51 -19.56 2.22
C MET A 1 -7.55 -18.66 1.60
N THR A 2 -7.95 -17.60 2.30
CA THR A 2 -8.67 -16.52 1.65
C THR A 2 -7.65 -15.84 0.77
N ASP A 3 -7.73 -16.04 -0.54
CA ASP A 3 -6.89 -15.29 -1.47
C ASP A 3 -7.22 -13.81 -1.29
N LEU A 4 -6.27 -13.06 -0.74
CA LEU A 4 -6.30 -11.60 -0.68
C LEU A 4 -6.58 -10.99 -2.07
N PHE A 5 -6.32 -11.76 -3.13
CA PHE A 5 -6.49 -11.44 -4.55
C PHE A 5 -7.94 -11.37 -5.05
N SER A 6 -8.96 -11.73 -4.28
CA SER A 6 -10.36 -11.61 -4.73
C SER A 6 -11.00 -10.24 -4.41
N SER A 7 -10.38 -9.40 -3.58
CA SER A 7 -10.92 -8.07 -3.21
C SER A 7 -10.24 -6.94 -3.99
N PHE A 8 -10.23 -7.02 -5.32
CA PHE A 8 -9.47 -6.11 -6.19
C PHE A 8 -9.90 -4.63 -6.06
N ALA A 9 -11.16 -4.35 -5.69
CA ALA A 9 -11.66 -2.98 -5.57
C ALA A 9 -11.11 -2.21 -4.34
N ALA A 10 -10.77 -2.91 -3.26
CA ALA A 10 -10.23 -2.27 -2.05
C ALA A 10 -8.71 -2.08 -2.14
N VAL A 11 -8.02 -2.92 -2.92
CA VAL A 11 -6.56 -2.88 -3.11
C VAL A 11 -6.14 -1.66 -3.93
N ASP A 12 -6.84 -1.34 -5.02
CA ASP A 12 -6.58 -0.10 -5.79
C ASP A 12 -6.67 1.15 -4.89
N THR A 13 -7.66 1.17 -3.98
CA THR A 13 -7.81 2.28 -3.01
C THR A 13 -6.66 2.28 -1.98
N GLY A 14 -6.20 1.10 -1.54
CA GLY A 14 -5.08 0.98 -0.61
C GLY A 14 -3.75 1.44 -1.22
N GLU A 15 -3.48 1.07 -2.47
CA GLU A 15 -2.28 1.50 -3.20
C GLU A 15 -2.24 3.01 -3.39
N ASP A 16 -3.36 3.61 -3.82
CA ASP A 16 -3.50 5.05 -3.97
C ASP A 16 -3.24 5.78 -2.64
N MET A 17 -3.79 5.26 -1.54
CA MET A 17 -3.55 5.79 -0.20
C MET A 17 -2.07 5.72 0.19
N ILE A 18 -1.42 4.57 0.00
CA ILE A 18 0.00 4.44 0.30
C ILE A 18 0.84 5.35 -0.60
N ALA A 19 0.56 5.43 -1.90
CA ALA A 19 1.28 6.29 -2.82
C ALA A 19 1.19 7.77 -2.42
N ALA A 20 0.03 8.22 -1.94
CA ALA A 20 -0.15 9.58 -1.42
C ALA A 20 0.68 9.84 -0.15
N GLU A 21 0.72 8.89 0.78
CA GLU A 21 1.48 8.99 2.02
C GLU A 21 2.99 8.87 1.80
N ILE A 22 3.43 8.09 0.80
CA ILE A 22 4.82 8.09 0.31
C ILE A 22 5.20 9.47 -0.20
N ALA A 23 4.33 10.09 -1.02
CA ALA A 23 4.57 11.44 -1.53
C ALA A 23 4.65 12.50 -0.41
N ALA A 24 3.90 12.29 0.67
CA ALA A 24 3.91 13.16 1.86
C ALA A 24 5.08 12.86 2.82
N GLY A 25 5.79 11.72 2.67
CA GLY A 25 6.87 11.30 3.55
C GLY A 25 6.40 10.84 4.94
N THR A 26 5.15 10.39 5.04
CA THR A 26 4.45 10.09 6.30
C THR A 26 4.24 8.60 6.54
N VAL A 27 4.80 7.73 5.69
CA VAL A 27 4.66 6.27 5.83
C VAL A 27 5.37 5.77 7.08
N ASP A 28 4.58 5.17 7.98
CA ASP A 28 5.09 4.41 9.10
C ASP A 28 4.31 3.10 9.30
N ARG A 29 4.75 2.29 10.27
CA ARG A 29 4.12 1.00 10.57
C ARG A 29 2.66 1.13 11.02
N LYS A 30 2.31 2.21 11.72
CA LYS A 30 0.96 2.41 12.25
C LYS A 30 0.00 2.71 11.11
N LEU A 31 0.39 3.61 10.20
CA LEU A 31 -0.36 3.92 8.99
C LEU A 31 -0.59 2.65 8.15
N LEU A 32 0.44 1.83 7.92
CA LEU A 32 0.30 0.59 7.16
C LEU A 32 -0.76 -0.35 7.75
N ASN A 33 -0.79 -0.48 9.08
CA ASN A 33 -1.80 -1.29 9.76
C ASN A 33 -3.20 -0.69 9.66
N GLU A 34 -3.32 0.64 9.73
CA GLU A 34 -4.59 1.36 9.58
C GLU A 34 -5.16 1.19 8.18
N VAL A 35 -4.32 1.34 7.15
CA VAL A 35 -4.72 1.13 5.75
C VAL A 35 -5.13 -0.32 5.53
N MET A 36 -4.35 -1.30 6.00
CA MET A 36 -4.72 -2.72 5.89
C MET A 36 -6.01 -3.06 6.61
N THR A 37 -6.21 -2.53 7.83
CA THR A 37 -7.46 -2.74 8.57
C THR A 37 -8.65 -2.14 7.84
N ARG A 38 -8.47 -1.00 7.18
CA ARG A 38 -9.50 -0.35 6.37
C ARG A 38 -9.82 -1.15 5.09
N VAL A 39 -8.80 -1.64 4.39
CA VAL A 39 -8.93 -2.41 3.14
C VAL A 39 -9.54 -3.79 3.39
N CYS A 40 -9.07 -4.48 4.44
CA CYS A 40 -9.52 -5.83 4.79
C CYS A 40 -10.76 -5.85 5.69
N GLY A 41 -11.18 -4.69 6.23
CA GLY A 41 -12.33 -4.55 7.13
C GLY A 41 -12.13 -5.12 8.54
N ALA A 42 -10.93 -5.61 8.85
CA ALA A 42 -10.59 -6.26 10.12
C ALA A 42 -9.05 -6.22 10.34
N SER A 43 -8.61 -6.43 11.58
CA SER A 43 -7.19 -6.31 11.94
C SER A 43 -6.40 -7.60 11.68
N ASP A 44 -5.08 -7.50 11.76
CA ASP A 44 -4.17 -8.65 11.75
C ASP A 44 -4.43 -9.60 12.92
N ALA A 45 -4.80 -9.07 14.09
CA ALA A 45 -5.15 -9.86 15.27
C ALA A 45 -6.32 -10.84 15.06
N THR A 46 -7.21 -10.57 14.10
CA THR A 46 -8.32 -11.46 13.74
C THR A 46 -7.96 -12.40 12.58
N GLY A 47 -6.70 -12.38 12.12
CA GLY A 47 -6.22 -13.15 10.98
C GLY A 47 -6.73 -12.66 9.63
N ALA A 48 -7.23 -11.42 9.54
CA ALA A 48 -7.78 -10.87 8.29
C ALA A 48 -6.69 -10.53 7.27
N TRP A 49 -5.49 -10.24 7.76
CA TRP A 49 -4.27 -10.01 6.98
C TRP A 49 -3.05 -10.29 7.86
N THR A 50 -1.91 -10.47 7.24
CA THR A 50 -0.62 -10.72 7.89
C THR A 50 0.30 -9.52 7.75
N GLN A 51 1.33 -9.44 8.59
CA GLN A 51 2.36 -8.41 8.43
C GLN A 51 2.99 -8.43 7.03
N ARG A 52 3.15 -9.61 6.42
CA ARG A 52 3.66 -9.72 5.04
C ARG A 52 2.75 -8.99 4.06
N ASP A 53 1.44 -9.19 4.14
CA ASP A 53 0.45 -8.56 3.27
C ASP A 53 0.54 -7.02 3.35
N SER A 54 0.82 -6.48 4.55
CA SER A 54 1.01 -5.03 4.73
C SER A 54 2.28 -4.48 4.06
N PHE A 55 3.33 -5.30 3.92
CA PHE A 55 4.53 -4.93 3.16
C PHE A 55 4.32 -5.08 1.65
N GLU A 56 3.57 -6.09 1.21
CA GLU A 56 3.21 -6.24 -0.20
C GLU A 56 2.36 -5.05 -0.68
N LEU A 57 1.45 -4.53 0.16
CA LEU A 57 0.73 -3.29 -0.14
C LEU A 57 1.66 -2.07 -0.21
N LEU A 58 2.67 -2.00 0.66
CA LEU A 58 3.68 -0.93 0.62
C LEU A 58 4.46 -0.94 -0.70
N GLU A 59 4.91 -2.11 -1.14
CA GLU A 59 5.63 -2.28 -2.40
C GLU A 59 4.79 -1.83 -3.60
N ARG A 60 3.52 -2.24 -3.65
CA ARG A 60 2.59 -1.82 -4.72
C ARG A 60 2.32 -0.31 -4.71
N GLY A 61 2.15 0.28 -3.53
CA GLY A 61 2.03 1.73 -3.38
C GLY A 61 3.27 2.49 -3.85
N LEU A 62 4.47 1.93 -3.64
CA LEU A 62 5.73 2.49 -4.14
C LEU A 62 5.82 2.42 -5.67
N GLU A 63 5.46 1.27 -6.25
CA GLU A 63 5.38 1.11 -7.71
C GLU A 63 4.38 2.09 -8.32
N HIS A 64 3.21 2.24 -7.72
CA HIS A 64 2.19 3.19 -8.14
C HIS A 64 2.69 4.65 -8.06
N PHE A 65 3.35 5.03 -6.95
CA PHE A 65 3.95 6.35 -6.80
C PHE A 65 5.00 6.65 -7.88
N HIS A 66 5.85 5.67 -8.19
CA HIS A 66 6.85 5.78 -9.24
C HIS A 66 6.23 5.91 -10.63
N ASP A 67 5.22 5.11 -10.95
CA ASP A 67 4.48 5.23 -12.22
C ASP A 67 3.81 6.61 -12.35
N GLY A 68 3.19 7.10 -11.26
CA GLY A 68 2.64 8.43 -11.18
C GLY A 68 3.67 9.56 -11.35
N ARG A 69 4.91 9.40 -10.88
CA ARG A 69 6.03 10.33 -11.15
C ARG A 69 6.47 10.27 -12.61
N ASN A 70 6.60 9.06 -13.15
CA ASN A 70 7.04 8.84 -14.53
C ASN A 70 6.06 9.45 -15.54
N ARG A 71 4.74 9.28 -15.33
CA ARG A 71 3.69 9.93 -16.13
C ARG A 71 3.72 11.46 -16.06
N ARG A 72 4.22 12.03 -14.95
CA ARG A 72 4.40 13.48 -14.77
C ARG A 72 5.76 13.99 -15.25
N GLY A 73 6.62 13.12 -15.80
CA GLY A 73 7.97 13.47 -16.25
C GLY A 73 8.93 13.82 -15.11
N ILE A 74 8.64 13.40 -13.88
CA ILE A 74 9.50 13.66 -12.72
C ILE A 74 10.44 12.46 -12.54
N PRO A 75 11.76 12.61 -12.67
CA PRO A 75 12.69 11.49 -12.56
C PRO A 75 12.64 10.83 -11.17
N ILE A 76 12.78 9.50 -11.18
CA ILE A 76 13.01 8.65 -10.00
C ILE A 76 14.52 8.52 -9.81
N GLU A 77 15.02 9.06 -8.71
CA GLU A 77 16.41 8.87 -8.29
C GLU A 77 16.54 7.43 -7.75
N PRO A 78 17.56 6.66 -8.15
CA PRO A 78 17.78 5.32 -7.60
C PRO A 78 18.09 5.43 -6.10
N ILE A 79 17.38 4.64 -5.29
CA ILE A 79 17.67 4.50 -3.86
C ILE A 79 19.01 3.74 -3.77
N VAL A 80 20.04 4.42 -3.26
CA VAL A 80 21.42 3.91 -3.10
C VAL A 80 21.50 2.98 -1.90
#